data_AF-A0A8T7L9D4-F1
#
_entry.id   AF-A0A8T7L9D4-F1
#
_cell.length_a   1.000
_cell.length_b   1.000
_cell.length_c   1.000
_cell.angle_alpha   90.00
_cell.angle_beta   90.00
_cell.angle_gamma   90.00
#
_symmetry.space_group_name_H-M   'P 1'
#
loop_
_entity.id
_entity.type
_entity.pdbx_description
1 polymer ?
#
loop_
_entity_poly.entity_id
_entity_poly.type
_entity_poly.pdbx_seq_one_letter_code
_entity_poly.pdbx_strand_id
1 'polypeptide(L)'
;MTLRTDLIVRPYQEVVDDVLVAMTGGVVNEELLFDVREASYPLAQPARDVRGLTGVVDDQPYYFQAGIDWRFDRAQNAVVFLERGKKPDRTSPVFYVDYFLAEGAESPLTDLNVGSVTRTIAEAMSRELALLYRQVNLAYQSGFIDLAAGTALDFVVAILDVQRKRGDFAQGMVTFFRTVSSRGNITVPQGTRLITADGVIFETTSERTLQRGQVRIDIPVRAAEAFKGPAGKVEASTITSLIVPVEGIERVTNFDPTQFGGPDESDADLRARAKAKLRALSLCTVDALLDAAREAGAANAEVVDPMTPAETPEKWTDPGTVVMVVEVDPLRFDGVRALVNARRAAGVAVRLVARYVFIHPRLRVALRRNLTQAGRDQVRLDMIAAMTGFVAGLGSGMPVPLTRPAPERGILEVIAELPDVRSAELADLLVWRTVVERDDQIGQRLPAPELIVGADGTPVSPDHPELATQVMIDARFWPVIEVEPADIQLLEP
;
A
#
# COMPACT_ATOMS: atom_id res chain seq x y z
N MET A 1 9.95 -2.22 16.41
CA MET A 1 9.03 -2.61 17.49
C MET A 1 7.92 -3.41 16.84
N THR A 2 8.00 -4.74 16.88
CA THR A 2 6.99 -5.62 16.28
C THR A 2 5.72 -5.48 17.11
N LEU A 3 4.74 -4.73 16.61
CA LEU A 3 3.47 -4.56 17.30
C LEU A 3 2.80 -5.92 17.42
N ARG A 4 2.50 -6.33 18.65
CA ARG A 4 1.76 -7.56 18.93
C ARG A 4 0.37 -7.43 18.30
N THR A 5 0.11 -8.19 17.25
CA THR A 5 -1.10 -8.08 16.42
C THR A 5 -2.34 -8.68 17.08
N ASP A 6 -2.12 -9.56 18.07
CA ASP A 6 -3.14 -10.33 18.76
C ASP A 6 -3.27 -9.91 20.23
N LEU A 7 -4.52 -9.79 20.70
CA LEU A 7 -4.84 -9.47 22.09
C LEU A 7 -4.64 -10.66 23.02
N ILE A 8 -5.04 -11.86 22.58
CA ILE A 8 -4.96 -13.12 23.34
C ILE A 8 -4.45 -14.20 22.39
N VAL A 9 -3.32 -14.82 22.72
CA VAL A 9 -2.77 -15.95 21.97
C VAL A 9 -2.64 -17.13 22.92
N ARG A 10 -3.65 -17.99 22.92
CA ARG A 10 -3.68 -19.23 23.70
C ARG A 10 -3.92 -20.42 22.77
N PRO A 11 -2.95 -21.33 22.59
CA PRO A 11 -3.14 -22.56 21.82
C PRO A 11 -4.26 -23.41 22.43
N TYR A 12 -4.99 -24.14 21.59
CA TYR A 12 -6.06 -25.03 22.05
C TYR A 12 -5.59 -26.01 23.13
N GLN A 13 -4.41 -26.60 22.96
CA GLN A 13 -3.86 -27.58 23.89
C GLN A 13 -3.66 -26.99 25.30
N GLU A 14 -3.20 -25.73 25.37
CA GLU A 14 -3.04 -25.01 26.63
C GLU A 14 -4.40 -24.83 27.32
N VAL A 15 -5.42 -24.39 26.59
CA VAL A 15 -6.79 -24.23 27.13
C VAL A 15 -7.38 -25.56 27.61
N VAL A 16 -7.04 -26.68 26.99
CA VAL A 16 -7.49 -28.00 27.45
C VAL A 16 -6.80 -28.39 28.75
N ASP A 17 -5.50 -28.15 28.85
CA ASP A 17 -4.73 -28.56 30.01
C ASP A 17 -5.05 -27.70 31.24
N ASP A 18 -5.24 -26.38 31.06
CA ASP A 18 -5.82 -25.49 32.08
C ASP A 18 -7.15 -26.02 32.62
N VAL A 19 -8.10 -26.35 31.73
CA VAL A 19 -9.44 -26.75 32.14
C VAL A 19 -9.39 -28.07 32.91
N LEU A 20 -8.56 -29.03 32.52
CA LEU A 20 -8.42 -30.29 33.24
C LEU A 20 -7.78 -30.14 34.61
N VAL A 21 -6.76 -29.30 34.70
CA VAL A 21 -6.10 -29.00 35.97
C VAL A 21 -7.07 -28.27 36.89
N ALA A 22 -7.82 -27.28 36.38
CA ALA A 22 -8.87 -26.61 37.13
C ALA A 22 -9.99 -27.56 37.59
N MET A 23 -10.47 -28.46 36.73
CA MET A 23 -11.54 -29.42 37.05
C MET A 23 -11.14 -30.42 38.15
N THR A 24 -9.85 -30.68 38.30
CA THR A 24 -9.33 -31.58 39.34
C THR A 24 -8.84 -30.87 40.60
N GLY A 25 -9.02 -29.55 40.68
CA GLY A 25 -8.58 -28.75 41.83
C GLY A 25 -7.07 -28.53 41.89
N GLY A 26 -6.37 -28.66 40.75
CA GLY A 26 -4.97 -28.29 40.62
C GLY A 26 -4.76 -26.79 40.48
N VAL A 27 -3.51 -26.38 40.34
CA VAL A 27 -3.10 -24.98 40.15
C VAL A 27 -2.84 -24.74 38.67
N VAL A 28 -3.50 -23.73 38.12
CA VAL A 28 -3.41 -23.34 36.71
C VAL A 28 -2.64 -22.03 36.60
N ASN A 29 -1.71 -21.97 35.66
CA ASN A 29 -0.87 -20.82 35.33
C ASN A 29 -0.12 -20.23 36.54
N GLU A 30 0.58 -21.06 37.33
CA GLU A 30 1.53 -20.52 38.31
C GLU A 30 2.68 -19.82 37.59
N GLU A 31 2.86 -18.53 37.88
CA GLU A 31 3.87 -17.69 37.25
C GLU A 31 5.24 -17.89 37.91
N LEU A 32 6.24 -18.28 37.12
CA LEU A 32 7.62 -18.44 37.55
C LEU A 32 8.57 -17.63 36.66
N LEU A 33 9.61 -17.08 37.28
CA LEU A 33 10.65 -16.32 36.58
C LEU A 33 11.82 -17.24 36.23
N PHE A 34 12.15 -17.31 34.95
CA PHE A 34 13.31 -18.04 34.43
C PHE A 34 14.62 -17.26 34.68
N ASP A 35 15.60 -17.93 35.29
CA ASP A 35 16.97 -17.45 35.44
C ASP A 35 17.95 -18.49 34.88
N VAL A 36 18.81 -18.07 33.96
CA VAL A 36 19.83 -18.93 33.33
C VAL A 36 20.77 -19.58 34.35
N ARG A 37 20.94 -18.98 35.54
CA ARG A 37 21.77 -19.52 36.62
C ARG A 37 21.08 -20.59 37.45
N GLU A 38 19.75 -20.67 37.37
CA GLU A 38 18.94 -21.61 38.10
C GLU A 38 18.46 -22.74 37.18
N ALA A 39 18.72 -23.97 37.61
CA ALA A 39 18.27 -25.15 36.89
C ALA A 39 16.96 -25.73 37.44
N SER A 40 16.53 -25.29 38.63
CA SER A 40 15.41 -25.87 39.38
C SER A 40 14.50 -24.76 39.90
N TYR A 41 13.21 -24.85 39.58
CA TYR A 41 12.20 -23.83 39.85
C TYR A 41 11.13 -24.43 40.77
N PRO A 42 11.15 -24.12 42.08
CA PRO A 42 10.22 -24.71 43.04
C PRO A 42 8.79 -24.20 42.82
N LEU A 43 7.82 -25.09 42.96
CA LEU A 43 6.39 -24.77 42.90
C LEU A 43 5.87 -24.29 44.26
N ALA A 44 4.94 -23.35 44.25
CA ALA A 44 4.38 -22.74 45.45
C ALA A 44 3.64 -23.74 46.34
N GLN A 45 3.03 -24.78 45.76
CA GLN A 45 2.35 -25.86 46.48
C GLN A 45 2.94 -27.23 46.13
N PRO A 46 2.89 -28.20 47.05
CA PRO A 46 3.31 -29.57 46.77
C PRO A 46 2.52 -30.18 45.60
N ALA A 47 3.20 -30.51 44.52
CA ALA A 47 2.60 -31.07 43.32
C ALA A 47 2.76 -32.59 43.25
N ARG A 48 1.68 -33.30 42.93
CA ARG A 48 1.70 -34.73 42.60
C ARG A 48 2.39 -34.95 41.26
N ASP A 49 2.01 -34.13 40.29
CA ASP A 49 2.49 -34.18 38.91
C ASP A 49 2.26 -32.85 38.22
N VAL A 50 3.11 -32.53 37.24
CA VAL A 50 3.03 -31.31 36.44
C VAL A 50 2.43 -31.63 35.08
N ARG A 51 1.40 -30.90 34.69
CA ARG A 51 0.63 -31.16 33.46
C ARG A 51 1.29 -30.54 32.23
N GLY A 52 1.75 -29.30 32.36
CA GLY A 52 2.18 -28.49 31.24
C GLY A 52 2.96 -27.26 31.67
N LEU A 53 3.84 -26.82 30.77
CA LEU A 53 4.62 -25.60 30.89
C LEU A 53 4.45 -24.76 29.63
N THR A 54 4.19 -23.47 29.79
CA THR A 54 4.10 -22.51 28.69
C THR A 54 4.95 -21.28 28.92
N GLY A 55 5.41 -20.67 27.84
CA GLY A 55 6.22 -19.44 27.91
C GLY A 55 6.51 -18.90 26.53
N VAL A 56 7.56 -18.09 26.41
CA VAL A 56 7.98 -17.47 25.15
C VAL A 56 9.36 -17.99 24.76
N VAL A 57 9.50 -18.42 23.50
CA VAL A 57 10.77 -18.84 22.89
C VAL A 57 10.86 -18.22 21.50
N ASP A 58 11.98 -17.58 21.19
CA ASP A 58 12.19 -16.85 19.93
C ASP A 58 11.09 -15.81 19.65
N ASP A 59 10.67 -15.07 20.69
CA ASP A 59 9.57 -14.09 20.68
C ASP A 59 8.19 -14.67 20.28
N GLN A 60 8.02 -16.00 20.37
CA GLN A 60 6.76 -16.70 20.07
C GLN A 60 6.26 -17.51 21.27
N PRO A 61 4.94 -17.58 21.51
CA PRO A 61 4.36 -18.48 22.49
C PRO A 61 4.77 -19.93 22.21
N TYR A 62 5.26 -20.63 23.22
CA TYR A 62 5.78 -21.98 23.12
C TYR A 62 5.24 -22.86 24.25
N TYR A 63 4.85 -24.08 23.89
CA TYR A 63 4.45 -25.13 24.82
C TYR A 63 5.62 -26.09 25.02
N PHE A 64 6.20 -26.10 26.22
CA PHE A 64 7.41 -26.87 26.50
C PHE A 64 7.12 -28.37 26.65
N GLN A 65 7.91 -29.19 25.98
CA GLN A 65 7.71 -30.63 25.91
C GLN A 65 8.32 -31.35 27.12
N ALA A 66 7.50 -32.05 27.88
CA ALA A 66 7.95 -32.87 29.01
C ALA A 66 8.95 -33.95 28.54
N GLY A 67 10.06 -34.10 29.26
CA GLY A 67 11.14 -35.04 28.97
C GLY A 67 12.12 -34.59 27.88
N ILE A 68 11.82 -33.51 27.15
CA ILE A 68 12.70 -32.91 26.13
C ILE A 68 13.19 -31.54 26.61
N ASP A 69 12.26 -30.68 26.98
CA ASP A 69 12.54 -29.32 27.44
C ASP A 69 12.68 -29.25 28.96
N TRP A 70 11.88 -30.02 29.70
CA TRP A 70 11.84 -29.98 31.16
C TRP A 70 11.48 -31.34 31.77
N ARG A 71 11.74 -31.48 33.08
CA ARG A 71 11.26 -32.61 33.91
C ARG A 71 10.77 -32.10 35.27
N PHE A 72 9.84 -32.81 35.90
CA PHE A 72 9.44 -32.54 37.28
C PHE A 72 10.30 -33.33 38.27
N ASP A 73 10.86 -32.67 39.26
CA ASP A 73 11.59 -33.28 40.37
C ASP A 73 10.70 -33.34 41.62
N ARG A 74 10.11 -34.51 41.86
CA ARG A 74 9.20 -34.74 42.99
C ARG A 74 9.86 -34.55 44.35
N ALA A 75 11.16 -34.83 44.48
CA ALA A 75 11.85 -34.72 45.76
C ALA A 75 12.06 -33.26 46.17
N GLN A 76 12.24 -32.38 45.18
CA GLN A 76 12.43 -30.95 45.37
C GLN A 76 11.16 -30.11 45.16
N ASN A 77 10.05 -30.74 44.73
CA ASN A 77 8.83 -30.07 44.29
C ASN A 77 9.11 -28.96 43.27
N ALA A 78 9.93 -29.25 42.27
CA ALA A 78 10.46 -28.25 41.37
C ALA A 78 10.47 -28.71 39.91
N VAL A 79 10.29 -27.78 38.99
CA VAL A 79 10.47 -28.01 37.56
C VAL A 79 11.93 -27.73 37.18
N VAL A 80 12.53 -28.64 36.41
CA VAL A 80 13.93 -28.55 35.99
C VAL A 80 13.99 -28.51 34.47
N PHE A 81 14.47 -27.40 33.89
CA PHE A 81 14.74 -27.31 32.46
C PHE A 81 15.96 -28.16 32.08
N LEU A 82 15.82 -28.97 31.04
CA LEU A 82 16.88 -29.86 30.56
C LEU A 82 17.92 -29.07 29.75
N GLU A 83 19.18 -29.51 29.78
CA GLU A 83 20.28 -28.78 29.13
C GLU A 83 20.12 -28.63 27.62
N ARG A 84 19.59 -29.67 26.96
CA ARG A 84 19.37 -29.71 25.50
C ARG A 84 17.97 -29.25 25.08
N GLY A 85 17.16 -28.86 26.05
CA GLY A 85 15.80 -28.39 25.88
C GLY A 85 15.72 -26.93 25.46
N LYS A 86 14.60 -26.54 24.85
CA LYS A 86 14.25 -25.12 24.70
C LYS A 86 13.94 -24.52 26.07
N LYS A 87 14.28 -23.23 26.24
CA LYS A 87 14.14 -22.49 27.50
C LYS A 87 13.50 -21.13 27.21
N PRO A 88 12.81 -20.52 28.19
CA PRO A 88 12.23 -19.20 28.04
C PRO A 88 13.25 -18.14 27.60
N ASP A 89 12.79 -17.18 26.80
CA ASP A 89 13.62 -16.07 26.33
C ASP A 89 14.07 -15.17 27.48
N ARG A 90 15.30 -14.65 27.40
CA ARG A 90 15.81 -13.70 28.41
C ARG A 90 15.05 -12.38 28.43
N THR A 91 14.45 -12.01 27.32
CA THR A 91 13.64 -10.79 27.14
C THR A 91 12.21 -10.96 27.66
N SER A 92 11.71 -12.20 27.73
CA SER A 92 10.44 -12.57 28.36
C SER A 92 10.66 -13.79 29.28
N PRO A 93 11.29 -13.58 30.45
CA PRO A 93 11.72 -14.68 31.32
C PRO A 93 10.56 -15.35 32.06
N VAL A 94 9.33 -14.89 31.90
CA VAL A 94 8.18 -15.45 32.61
C VAL A 94 7.69 -16.71 31.88
N PHE A 95 7.50 -17.79 32.64
CA PHE A 95 6.84 -19.01 32.17
C PHE A 95 5.78 -19.45 33.20
N TYR A 96 4.80 -20.21 32.71
CA TYR A 96 3.65 -20.65 33.49
C TYR A 96 3.66 -22.15 33.66
N VAL A 97 3.27 -22.62 34.84
CA VAL A 97 3.22 -24.04 35.19
C VAL A 97 1.81 -24.43 35.63
N ASP A 98 1.29 -25.49 35.01
CA ASP A 98 0.05 -26.14 35.43
C ASP A 98 0.36 -27.46 36.14
N TYR A 99 -0.17 -27.68 37.34
CA TYR A 99 0.12 -28.88 38.12
C TYR A 99 -1.02 -29.32 39.04
N PHE A 100 -1.04 -30.62 39.35
CA PHE A 100 -1.99 -31.22 40.28
C PHE A 100 -1.41 -31.22 41.70
N LEU A 101 -2.22 -30.88 42.70
CA LEU A 101 -1.79 -30.90 44.11
C LEU A 101 -1.52 -32.32 44.61
N ALA A 102 -0.51 -32.46 45.48
CA ALA A 102 -0.14 -33.72 46.13
C ALA A 102 -1.12 -34.13 47.24
N GLU A 103 -1.65 -33.14 47.96
CA GLU A 103 -2.62 -33.31 49.05
C GLU A 103 -3.74 -32.27 48.92
N GLY A 104 -4.96 -32.60 49.36
CA GLY A 104 -6.09 -31.66 49.39
C GLY A 104 -6.95 -31.59 48.11
N ALA A 105 -6.46 -32.07 46.97
CA ALA A 105 -7.24 -32.21 45.74
C ALA A 105 -7.83 -33.63 45.61
N GLU A 106 -8.76 -34.00 46.48
CA GLU A 106 -9.58 -35.21 46.27
C GLU A 106 -10.67 -34.90 45.24
N SER A 107 -10.28 -34.78 43.97
CA SER A 107 -11.27 -34.70 42.90
C SER A 107 -11.88 -36.10 42.69
N PRO A 108 -13.22 -36.20 42.60
CA PRO A 108 -13.88 -37.45 42.20
C PRO A 108 -13.56 -37.83 40.74
N LEU A 109 -12.93 -36.93 39.98
CA LEU A 109 -12.52 -37.13 38.60
C LEU A 109 -11.12 -37.78 38.57
N THR A 110 -11.07 -39.09 38.35
CA THR A 110 -9.83 -39.88 38.43
C THR A 110 -9.21 -40.21 37.09
N ASP A 111 -9.99 -40.20 36.00
CA ASP A 111 -9.50 -40.52 34.65
C ASP A 111 -9.49 -39.27 33.77
N LEU A 112 -8.28 -38.81 33.41
CA LEU A 112 -8.02 -37.65 32.56
C LEU A 112 -7.40 -38.05 31.21
N ASN A 113 -7.28 -39.36 30.95
CA ASN A 113 -6.66 -39.86 29.74
C ASN A 113 -7.54 -39.59 28.51
N VAL A 114 -6.91 -39.59 27.34
CA VAL A 114 -7.61 -39.50 26.06
C VAL A 114 -8.60 -40.67 25.95
N GLY A 115 -9.85 -40.36 25.62
CA GLY A 115 -10.94 -41.33 25.54
C GLY A 115 -11.78 -41.47 26.83
N SER A 116 -11.36 -40.86 27.93
CA SER A 116 -12.18 -40.78 29.14
C SER A 116 -13.36 -39.81 28.96
N VAL A 117 -14.45 -40.03 29.71
CA VAL A 117 -15.61 -39.13 29.70
C VAL A 117 -15.22 -37.74 30.18
N THR A 118 -14.42 -37.65 31.25
CA THR A 118 -13.93 -36.39 31.80
C THR A 118 -13.14 -35.59 30.77
N ARG A 119 -12.16 -36.24 30.10
CA ARG A 119 -11.34 -35.59 29.06
C ARG A 119 -12.18 -35.14 27.88
N THR A 120 -13.15 -35.95 27.46
CA THR A 120 -14.04 -35.62 26.34
C THR A 120 -14.89 -34.38 26.64
N ILE A 121 -15.45 -34.28 27.85
CA ILE A 121 -16.22 -33.11 28.28
C ILE A 121 -15.32 -31.87 28.38
N ALA A 122 -14.13 -32.02 28.97
CA ALA A 122 -13.17 -30.93 29.08
C ALA A 122 -12.75 -30.40 27.69
N GLU A 123 -12.42 -31.28 26.75
CA GLU A 123 -12.07 -30.90 25.37
C GLU A 123 -13.23 -30.19 24.65
N ALA A 124 -14.47 -30.65 24.84
CA ALA A 124 -15.63 -29.96 24.29
C ALA A 124 -15.78 -28.54 24.85
N MET A 125 -15.62 -28.34 26.16
CA MET A 125 -15.65 -27.03 26.79
C MET A 125 -14.49 -26.14 26.35
N SER A 126 -13.28 -26.68 26.33
CA SER A 126 -12.07 -25.97 25.90
C SER A 126 -12.12 -25.58 24.44
N ARG A 127 -12.80 -26.35 23.59
CA ARG A 127 -13.03 -25.99 22.18
C ARG A 127 -13.88 -24.72 22.08
N GLU A 128 -14.96 -24.64 22.84
CA GLU A 128 -15.80 -23.44 22.86
C GLU A 128 -15.06 -22.23 23.47
N LEU A 129 -14.24 -22.43 24.51
CA LEU A 129 -13.41 -21.38 25.08
C LEU A 129 -12.32 -20.90 24.11
N ALA A 130 -11.67 -21.81 23.38
CA ALA A 130 -10.71 -21.46 22.35
C ALA A 130 -11.36 -20.72 21.18
N LEU A 131 -12.59 -21.11 20.78
CA LEU A 131 -13.37 -20.36 19.80
C LEU A 131 -13.72 -18.96 20.29
N LEU A 132 -14.10 -18.81 21.55
CA LEU A 132 -14.36 -17.51 22.18
C LEU A 132 -13.11 -16.61 22.14
N TYR A 133 -11.94 -17.11 22.55
CA TYR A 133 -10.70 -16.34 22.48
C TYR A 133 -10.38 -15.91 21.05
N ARG A 134 -10.57 -16.79 20.07
CA ARG A 134 -10.38 -16.44 18.66
C ARG A 134 -11.37 -15.36 18.19
N GLN A 135 -12.64 -15.43 18.61
CA GLN A 135 -13.65 -14.42 18.29
C GLN A 135 -13.32 -13.06 18.94
N VAL A 136 -12.87 -13.05 20.19
CA VAL A 136 -12.41 -11.82 20.87
C VAL A 136 -11.23 -11.22 20.13
N ASN A 137 -10.26 -12.03 19.69
CA ASN A 137 -9.12 -11.54 18.92
C ASN A 137 -9.55 -10.96 17.56
N LEU A 138 -10.47 -11.63 16.85
CA LEU A 138 -11.04 -11.10 15.60
C LEU A 138 -11.78 -9.78 15.83
N ALA A 139 -12.54 -9.65 16.92
CA ALA A 139 -13.22 -8.41 17.29
C ALA A 139 -12.23 -7.28 17.60
N TYR A 140 -11.13 -7.59 18.28
CA TYR A 140 -10.04 -6.64 18.53
C TYR A 140 -9.38 -6.18 17.22
N GLN A 141 -8.97 -7.12 16.36
CA GLN A 141 -8.35 -6.82 15.07
C GLN A 141 -9.28 -6.00 14.15
N SER A 142 -10.59 -6.26 14.22
CA SER A 142 -11.61 -5.55 13.46
C SER A 142 -11.70 -4.04 13.77
N GLY A 143 -11.11 -3.59 14.89
CA GLY A 143 -11.02 -2.16 15.22
C GLY A 143 -9.91 -1.41 14.49
N PHE A 144 -8.97 -2.11 13.85
CA PHE A 144 -7.82 -1.48 13.19
C PHE A 144 -7.98 -1.46 11.68
N ILE A 145 -7.80 -0.28 11.06
CA ILE A 145 -7.97 -0.08 9.61
C ILE A 145 -7.15 -1.06 8.77
N ASP A 146 -5.98 -1.49 9.27
CA ASP A 146 -5.07 -2.40 8.56
C ASP A 146 -5.50 -3.86 8.61
N LEU A 147 -6.20 -4.27 9.67
CA LEU A 147 -6.55 -5.66 9.93
C LEU A 147 -8.04 -5.93 9.68
N ALA A 148 -8.89 -4.91 9.79
CA ALA A 148 -10.32 -5.02 9.56
C ALA A 148 -10.63 -5.43 8.11
N ALA A 149 -11.66 -6.25 7.94
CA ALA A 149 -12.14 -6.75 6.66
C ALA A 149 -13.68 -6.71 6.58
N GLY A 150 -14.22 -6.71 5.36
CA GLY A 150 -15.65 -6.71 5.08
C GLY A 150 -16.41 -5.58 5.79
N THR A 151 -17.51 -5.92 6.46
CA THR A 151 -18.38 -4.95 7.16
C THR A 151 -17.67 -4.24 8.31
N ALA A 152 -16.71 -4.91 8.96
CA ALA A 152 -15.97 -4.27 10.05
C ALA A 152 -15.10 -3.12 9.51
N LEU A 153 -14.45 -3.34 8.35
CA LEU A 153 -13.72 -2.28 7.65
C LEU A 153 -14.67 -1.13 7.26
N ASP A 154 -15.87 -1.44 6.77
CA ASP A 154 -16.88 -0.42 6.43
C ASP A 154 -17.19 0.48 7.63
N PHE A 155 -17.35 -0.08 8.83
CA PHE A 155 -17.56 0.72 10.05
C PHE A 155 -16.34 1.56 10.45
N VAL A 156 -15.13 1.00 10.34
CA VAL A 156 -13.89 1.74 10.65
C VAL A 156 -13.73 2.94 9.72
N VAL A 157 -13.92 2.75 8.42
CA VAL A 157 -13.77 3.84 7.44
C VAL A 157 -14.92 4.84 7.47
N ALA A 158 -16.10 4.44 7.96
CA ALA A 158 -17.24 5.34 8.15
C ALA A 158 -16.96 6.46 9.15
N ILE A 159 -16.06 6.24 10.12
CA ILE A 159 -15.58 7.30 11.04
C ILE A 159 -14.94 8.46 10.27
N LEU A 160 -14.28 8.14 9.15
CA LEU A 160 -13.68 9.13 8.25
C LEU A 160 -14.68 9.63 7.19
N ASP A 161 -15.97 9.34 7.32
CA ASP A 161 -17.01 9.62 6.32
C ASP A 161 -16.65 9.06 4.93
N VAL A 162 -16.10 7.84 4.92
CA VAL A 162 -15.81 7.08 3.70
C VAL A 162 -16.81 5.95 3.63
N GLN A 163 -17.50 5.83 2.50
CA GLN A 163 -18.41 4.72 2.23
C GLN A 163 -17.86 3.89 1.08
N ARG A 164 -18.02 2.56 1.17
CA ARG A 164 -17.58 1.63 0.12
C ARG A 164 -18.35 1.91 -1.17
N LYS A 165 -17.62 2.02 -2.28
CA LYS A 165 -18.22 2.07 -3.60
C LYS A 165 -18.72 0.67 -3.95
N ARG A 166 -20.03 0.48 -3.90
CA ARG A 166 -20.63 -0.77 -4.36
C ARG A 166 -20.80 -0.71 -5.87
N GLY A 167 -20.49 -1.82 -6.54
CA GLY A 167 -20.81 -2.05 -7.92
C GLY A 167 -22.33 -1.96 -8.09
N ASP A 168 -22.75 -1.25 -9.11
CA ASP A 168 -24.16 -1.00 -9.38
C ASP A 168 -24.78 -2.16 -10.18
N PHE A 169 -26.04 -2.02 -10.60
CA PHE A 169 -26.65 -2.92 -11.56
C PHE A 169 -26.14 -2.62 -12.97
N ALA A 170 -26.16 -3.62 -13.85
CA ALA A 170 -26.04 -3.34 -15.28
C ALA A 170 -27.26 -2.53 -15.72
N GLN A 171 -27.03 -1.43 -16.43
CA GLN A 171 -28.07 -0.50 -16.89
C GLN A 171 -28.05 -0.38 -18.41
N GLY A 172 -29.21 -0.06 -19.00
CA GLY A 172 -29.33 0.15 -20.43
C GLY A 172 -30.67 0.77 -20.81
N MET A 173 -30.90 0.91 -22.11
CA MET A 173 -32.16 1.39 -22.67
C MET A 173 -32.84 0.26 -23.43
N VAL A 174 -34.13 0.05 -23.15
CA VAL A 174 -34.97 -0.91 -23.89
C VAL A 174 -36.05 -0.15 -24.61
N THR A 175 -36.19 -0.43 -25.89
CA THR A 175 -37.23 0.13 -26.76
C THR A 175 -38.47 -0.75 -26.71
N PHE A 176 -39.61 -0.14 -26.39
CA PHE A 176 -40.92 -0.77 -26.40
C PHE A 176 -41.66 -0.38 -27.68
N PHE A 177 -42.23 -1.35 -28.38
CA PHE A 177 -42.94 -1.15 -29.65
C PHE A 177 -44.44 -1.30 -29.47
N ARG A 178 -45.20 -0.36 -30.03
CA ARG A 178 -46.67 -0.35 -30.00
C ARG A 178 -47.25 -1.40 -30.94
N THR A 179 -48.30 -2.09 -30.48
CA THR A 179 -49.16 -2.92 -31.34
C THR A 179 -49.97 -2.06 -32.30
N VAL A 180 -50.00 -2.43 -33.59
CA VAL A 180 -50.68 -1.68 -34.66
C VAL A 180 -52.18 -1.39 -34.38
N SER A 181 -52.86 -2.26 -33.62
CA SER A 181 -54.28 -2.11 -33.25
C SER A 181 -54.53 -1.22 -32.03
N SER A 182 -53.50 -0.90 -31.23
CA SER A 182 -53.66 -0.17 -29.98
C SER A 182 -53.87 1.33 -30.20
N ARG A 183 -54.99 1.87 -29.69
CA ARG A 183 -55.36 3.28 -29.77
C ARG A 183 -55.28 3.92 -28.38
N GLY A 184 -54.63 5.09 -28.29
CA GLY A 184 -54.52 5.86 -27.04
C GLY A 184 -53.11 5.89 -26.46
N ASN A 185 -52.99 6.46 -25.26
CA ASN A 185 -51.73 6.52 -24.53
C ASN A 185 -51.49 5.18 -23.81
N ILE A 186 -50.25 4.69 -23.82
CA ILE A 186 -49.86 3.47 -23.11
C ILE A 186 -48.83 3.86 -22.06
N THR A 187 -49.13 3.59 -20.79
CA THR A 187 -48.20 3.86 -19.69
C THR A 187 -47.50 2.56 -19.30
N VAL A 188 -46.16 2.58 -19.36
CA VAL A 188 -45.32 1.50 -18.84
C VAL A 188 -44.85 1.93 -17.46
N PRO A 189 -45.35 1.30 -16.38
CA PRO A 189 -44.99 1.68 -15.02
C PRO A 189 -43.53 1.34 -14.71
N GLN A 190 -42.97 2.03 -13.72
CA GLN A 190 -41.70 1.64 -13.10
C GLN A 190 -41.83 0.23 -12.50
N GLY A 191 -40.77 -0.59 -12.60
CA GLY A 191 -40.75 -1.96 -12.09
C GLY A 191 -41.34 -3.01 -13.05
N THR A 192 -41.63 -2.63 -14.30
CA THR A 192 -42.03 -3.60 -15.33
C THR A 192 -40.86 -4.53 -15.63
N ARG A 193 -41.09 -5.85 -15.53
CA ARG A 193 -40.02 -6.86 -15.64
C ARG A 193 -39.87 -7.41 -17.05
N LEU A 194 -38.63 -7.46 -17.51
CA LEU A 194 -38.17 -7.94 -18.82
C LEU A 194 -37.23 -9.13 -18.60
N ILE A 195 -37.12 -10.00 -19.60
CA ILE A 195 -36.25 -11.19 -19.54
C ILE A 195 -35.56 -11.44 -20.87
N THR A 196 -34.31 -11.92 -20.80
CA THR A 196 -33.56 -12.42 -21.95
C THR A 196 -33.84 -13.90 -22.21
N ALA A 197 -33.42 -14.42 -23.37
CA ALA A 197 -33.51 -15.86 -23.65
C ALA A 197 -32.74 -16.72 -22.64
N ASP A 198 -31.63 -16.19 -22.11
CA ASP A 198 -30.76 -16.85 -21.13
C ASP A 198 -31.28 -16.71 -19.68
N GLY A 199 -32.44 -16.10 -19.48
CA GLY A 199 -33.09 -15.99 -18.17
C GLY A 199 -32.65 -14.80 -17.31
N VAL A 200 -31.89 -13.85 -17.85
CA VAL A 200 -31.47 -12.63 -17.13
C VAL A 200 -32.65 -11.67 -17.04
N ILE A 201 -32.98 -11.24 -15.83
CA ILE A 201 -34.14 -10.40 -15.55
C ILE A 201 -33.72 -8.94 -15.41
N PHE A 202 -34.48 -8.05 -16.04
CA PHE A 202 -34.36 -6.60 -15.95
C PHE A 202 -35.66 -5.97 -15.48
N GLU A 203 -35.59 -4.77 -14.94
CA GLU A 203 -36.75 -3.97 -14.54
C GLU A 203 -36.63 -2.51 -14.99
N THR A 204 -37.75 -1.89 -15.34
CA THR A 204 -37.79 -0.47 -15.74
C THR A 204 -37.54 0.43 -14.52
N THR A 205 -36.63 1.41 -14.67
CA THR A 205 -36.24 2.31 -13.57
C THR A 205 -37.08 3.58 -13.51
N SER A 206 -37.81 3.91 -14.56
CA SER A 206 -38.75 5.03 -14.59
C SER A 206 -40.02 4.67 -15.35
N GLU A 207 -41.12 5.30 -14.95
CA GLU A 207 -42.35 5.26 -15.72
C GLU A 207 -42.22 6.09 -16.99
N ARG A 208 -42.71 5.55 -18.10
CA ARG A 208 -42.78 6.26 -19.38
C ARG A 208 -44.13 6.03 -20.04
N THR A 209 -44.69 7.10 -20.61
CA THR A 209 -45.96 7.04 -21.34
C THR A 209 -45.72 7.22 -22.83
N LEU A 210 -46.06 6.19 -23.61
CA LEU A 210 -46.10 6.23 -25.06
C LEU A 210 -47.36 7.00 -25.51
N GLN A 211 -47.17 8.19 -26.07
CA GLN A 211 -48.28 9.04 -26.51
C GLN A 211 -49.00 8.45 -27.73
N ARG A 212 -50.27 8.84 -27.91
CA ARG A 212 -51.06 8.46 -29.09
C ARG A 212 -50.31 8.78 -30.38
N GLY A 213 -50.12 7.77 -31.23
CA GLY A 213 -49.44 7.89 -32.52
C GLY A 213 -47.92 7.66 -32.47
N GLN A 214 -47.29 7.57 -31.29
CA GLN A 214 -45.90 7.13 -31.19
C GLN A 214 -45.80 5.62 -31.38
N VAL A 215 -44.87 5.20 -32.24
CA VAL A 215 -44.66 3.78 -32.61
C VAL A 215 -43.76 3.07 -31.60
N ARG A 216 -42.81 3.79 -30.99
CA ARG A 216 -41.85 3.25 -30.02
C ARG A 216 -41.45 4.28 -28.97
N ILE A 217 -40.98 3.79 -27.82
CA ILE A 217 -40.38 4.60 -26.74
C ILE A 217 -39.22 3.85 -26.11
N ASP A 218 -38.17 4.60 -25.75
CA ASP A 218 -37.04 4.05 -25.02
C ASP A 218 -37.22 4.29 -23.52
N ILE A 219 -37.08 3.23 -22.75
CA ILE A 219 -37.26 3.24 -21.30
C ILE A 219 -35.95 2.73 -20.67
N PRO A 220 -35.40 3.44 -19.68
CA PRO A 220 -34.23 2.97 -18.96
C PRO A 220 -34.57 1.74 -18.12
N VAL A 221 -33.67 0.76 -18.13
CA VAL A 221 -33.79 -0.50 -17.41
C VAL A 221 -32.53 -0.76 -16.59
N ARG A 222 -32.68 -1.51 -15.51
CA ARG A 222 -31.58 -2.07 -14.73
C ARG A 222 -31.75 -3.57 -14.55
N ALA A 223 -30.65 -4.30 -14.41
CA ALA A 223 -30.67 -5.71 -14.03
C ALA A 223 -31.36 -5.87 -12.66
N ALA A 224 -32.11 -6.95 -12.47
CA ALA A 224 -32.74 -7.28 -11.19
C ALA A 224 -31.71 -7.71 -10.14
N GLU A 225 -32.10 -7.74 -8.86
CA GLU A 225 -31.21 -8.03 -7.73
C GLU A 225 -30.41 -9.34 -7.89
N ALA A 226 -31.04 -10.38 -8.44
CA ALA A 226 -30.41 -11.68 -8.68
C ALA A 226 -29.30 -11.66 -9.73
N PHE A 227 -29.23 -10.63 -10.57
CA PHE A 227 -28.27 -10.46 -11.66
C PHE A 227 -27.38 -9.22 -11.47
N LYS A 228 -27.17 -8.82 -10.20
CA LYS A 228 -26.26 -7.73 -9.86
C LYS A 228 -24.85 -8.02 -10.39
N GLY A 229 -24.15 -6.98 -10.85
CA GLY A 229 -22.78 -7.11 -11.33
C GLY A 229 -22.67 -7.52 -12.80
N PRO A 230 -21.58 -8.21 -13.20
CA PRO A 230 -21.32 -8.56 -14.60
C PRO A 230 -22.33 -9.58 -15.15
N ALA A 231 -23.06 -10.32 -14.30
CA ALA A 231 -24.12 -11.23 -14.71
C ALA A 231 -25.29 -10.51 -15.40
N GLY A 232 -25.49 -9.23 -15.12
CA GLY A 232 -26.49 -8.39 -15.80
C GLY A 232 -26.01 -7.80 -17.12
N LYS A 233 -24.75 -8.03 -17.53
CA LYS A 233 -24.21 -7.49 -18.79
C LYS A 233 -24.67 -8.36 -19.95
N VAL A 234 -25.53 -7.79 -20.78
CA VAL A 234 -26.08 -8.45 -21.97
C VAL A 234 -25.81 -7.63 -23.22
N GLU A 235 -25.63 -8.33 -24.34
CA GLU A 235 -25.36 -7.72 -25.65
C GLU A 235 -26.61 -7.07 -26.25
N ALA A 236 -26.43 -6.30 -27.33
CA ALA A 236 -27.53 -5.74 -28.08
C ALA A 236 -28.54 -6.83 -28.53
N SER A 237 -29.82 -6.49 -28.57
CA SER A 237 -30.92 -7.34 -29.05
C SER A 237 -31.16 -8.64 -28.27
N THR A 238 -30.75 -8.71 -27.00
CA THR A 238 -30.92 -9.91 -26.14
C THR A 238 -32.12 -9.81 -25.20
N ILE A 239 -32.56 -8.60 -24.85
CA ILE A 239 -33.75 -8.36 -24.02
C ILE A 239 -34.99 -8.38 -24.91
N THR A 240 -35.63 -9.54 -25.06
CA THR A 240 -36.66 -9.77 -26.09
C THR A 240 -38.08 -9.91 -25.56
N SER A 241 -38.25 -10.18 -24.25
CA SER A 241 -39.56 -10.59 -23.70
C SER A 241 -39.94 -9.84 -22.43
N LEU A 242 -41.25 -9.64 -22.24
CA LEU A 242 -41.85 -9.16 -21.00
C LEU A 242 -42.30 -10.36 -20.16
N ILE A 243 -42.01 -10.33 -18.86
CA ILE A 243 -42.51 -11.37 -17.93
C ILE A 243 -44.01 -11.18 -17.70
N VAL A 244 -44.44 -9.93 -17.53
CA VAL A 244 -45.86 -9.56 -17.46
C VAL A 244 -46.17 -8.68 -18.67
N PRO A 245 -47.03 -9.14 -19.61
CA PRO A 245 -47.40 -8.35 -20.77
C PRO A 245 -48.04 -7.01 -20.38
N VAL A 246 -47.61 -5.94 -21.03
CA VAL A 246 -48.24 -4.62 -20.92
C VAL A 246 -49.17 -4.43 -22.11
N GLU A 247 -50.42 -4.03 -21.87
CA GLU A 247 -51.42 -3.88 -22.92
C GLU A 247 -50.98 -2.87 -23.99
N GLY A 248 -51.06 -3.27 -25.27
CA GLY A 248 -50.71 -2.43 -26.41
C GLY A 248 -49.21 -2.37 -26.75
N ILE A 249 -48.36 -3.13 -26.06
CA ILE A 249 -46.96 -3.38 -26.45
C ILE A 249 -46.87 -4.71 -27.21
N GLU A 250 -46.26 -4.68 -28.41
CA GLU A 250 -46.09 -5.84 -29.29
C GLU A 250 -44.76 -6.55 -29.06
N ARG A 251 -43.66 -5.81 -28.95
CA ARG A 251 -42.32 -6.35 -28.71
C ARG A 251 -41.44 -5.38 -27.96
N VAL A 252 -40.35 -5.90 -27.41
CA VAL A 252 -39.30 -5.13 -26.74
C VAL A 252 -37.95 -5.54 -27.30
N THR A 253 -37.01 -4.60 -27.39
CA THR A 253 -35.59 -4.90 -27.68
C THR A 253 -34.68 -3.82 -27.11
N ASN A 254 -33.50 -4.18 -26.64
CA ASN A 254 -32.41 -3.23 -26.44
C ASN A 254 -31.62 -3.10 -27.75
N PHE A 255 -31.35 -1.88 -28.21
CA PHE A 255 -30.51 -1.67 -29.40
C PHE A 255 -29.03 -1.64 -29.07
N ASP A 256 -28.69 -1.18 -27.87
CA ASP A 256 -27.33 -1.12 -27.36
C ASP A 256 -27.13 -2.18 -26.27
N PRO A 257 -25.89 -2.68 -26.08
CA PRO A 257 -25.57 -3.54 -24.95
C PRO A 257 -25.73 -2.79 -23.64
N THR A 258 -26.09 -3.51 -22.58
CA THR A 258 -26.14 -2.93 -21.23
C THR A 258 -24.72 -2.67 -20.72
N GLN A 259 -24.57 -1.62 -19.92
CA GLN A 259 -23.30 -1.20 -19.34
C GLN A 259 -23.30 -1.45 -17.84
N PHE A 260 -22.15 -1.88 -17.32
CA PHE A 260 -21.94 -2.11 -15.89
C PHE A 260 -20.83 -1.18 -15.39
N GLY A 261 -21.14 -0.37 -14.37
CA GLY A 261 -20.27 0.70 -13.85
C GLY A 261 -19.01 0.23 -13.11
N GLY A 262 -18.81 -1.08 -12.95
CA GLY A 262 -17.64 -1.67 -12.31
C GLY A 262 -17.98 -2.48 -11.06
N PRO A 263 -17.09 -3.41 -10.64
CA PRO A 263 -17.30 -4.29 -9.49
C PRO A 263 -17.40 -3.52 -8.16
N ASP A 264 -17.85 -4.21 -7.11
CA ASP A 264 -17.72 -3.71 -5.74
C ASP A 264 -16.25 -3.41 -5.44
N GLU A 265 -16.00 -2.27 -4.78
CA GLU A 265 -14.66 -1.88 -4.33
C GLU A 265 -14.12 -2.91 -3.33
N SER A 266 -12.87 -3.35 -3.56
CA SER A 266 -12.21 -4.33 -2.70
C SER A 266 -11.84 -3.73 -1.33
N ASP A 267 -11.61 -4.57 -0.33
CA ASP A 267 -11.12 -4.11 0.99
C ASP A 267 -9.78 -3.40 0.89
N ALA A 268 -8.90 -3.85 -0.03
CA ALA A 268 -7.60 -3.22 -0.25
C ALA A 268 -7.75 -1.80 -0.79
N ASP A 269 -8.61 -1.61 -1.79
CA ASP A 269 -8.84 -0.30 -2.41
C ASP A 269 -9.56 0.65 -1.46
N LEU A 270 -10.57 0.16 -0.74
CA LEU A 270 -11.28 0.94 0.27
C LEU A 270 -10.32 1.43 1.37
N ARG A 271 -9.46 0.53 1.87
CA ARG A 271 -8.44 0.86 2.87
C ARG A 271 -7.46 1.90 2.36
N ALA A 272 -6.97 1.74 1.13
CA ALA A 272 -6.04 2.70 0.52
C ALA A 272 -6.70 4.08 0.39
N ARG A 273 -7.94 4.14 -0.08
CA ARG A 273 -8.71 5.39 -0.20
C ARG A 273 -9.00 6.04 1.15
N ALA A 274 -9.35 5.26 2.17
CA ALA A 274 -9.60 5.77 3.51
C ALA A 274 -8.32 6.36 4.15
N LYS A 275 -7.18 5.66 4.00
CA LYS A 275 -5.86 6.19 4.42
C LYS A 275 -5.48 7.45 3.66
N ALA A 276 -5.74 7.51 2.35
CA ALA A 276 -5.50 8.71 1.56
C ALA A 276 -6.35 9.89 2.06
N LYS A 277 -7.63 9.67 2.40
CA LYS A 277 -8.49 10.70 3.01
C LYS A 277 -7.93 11.18 4.36
N LEU A 278 -7.49 10.25 5.22
CA LEU A 278 -6.86 10.60 6.49
C LEU A 278 -5.59 11.46 6.29
N ARG A 279 -4.74 11.10 5.33
CA ARG A 279 -3.56 11.91 4.97
C ARG A 279 -3.94 13.27 4.39
N ALA A 280 -4.97 13.35 3.57
CA ALA A 280 -5.47 14.61 3.05
C ALA A 280 -6.04 15.54 4.14
N LEU A 281 -6.54 14.99 5.25
CA LEU A 281 -6.95 15.75 6.43
C LEU A 281 -5.77 16.26 7.26
N SER A 282 -4.59 15.63 7.15
CA SER A 282 -3.34 16.22 7.63
C SER A 282 -3.01 17.40 6.73
N LEU A 283 -3.55 18.56 7.06
CA LEU A 283 -3.14 19.85 6.51
C LEU A 283 -2.01 20.41 7.36
N CYS A 284 -1.29 21.40 6.85
CA CYS A 284 -0.33 22.18 7.63
C CYS A 284 0.91 21.41 8.15
N THR A 285 1.20 20.21 7.61
CA THR A 285 2.42 19.44 7.92
C THR A 285 3.35 19.36 6.70
N VAL A 286 4.62 19.02 6.90
CA VAL A 286 5.59 18.81 5.80
C VAL A 286 5.09 17.74 4.83
N ASP A 287 4.58 16.61 5.36
CA ASP A 287 4.00 15.54 4.55
C ASP A 287 2.80 16.01 3.73
N ALA A 288 1.94 16.87 4.29
CA ALA A 288 0.80 17.45 3.59
C ALA A 288 1.20 18.25 2.36
N LEU A 289 2.28 19.03 2.49
CA LEU A 289 2.81 19.84 1.41
C LEU A 289 3.44 18.94 0.33
N LEU A 290 4.23 17.94 0.73
CA LEU A 290 4.83 16.97 -0.18
C LEU A 290 3.78 16.18 -0.96
N ASP A 291 2.72 15.73 -0.29
CA ASP A 291 1.60 15.03 -0.92
C ASP A 291 0.82 15.95 -1.87
N ALA A 292 0.62 17.23 -1.51
CA ALA A 292 0.07 18.22 -2.44
C ALA A 292 0.92 18.38 -3.70
N ALA A 293 2.25 18.44 -3.56
CA ALA A 293 3.13 18.57 -4.71
C ALA A 293 3.03 17.36 -5.65
N ARG A 294 3.07 16.15 -5.09
CA ARG A 294 2.95 14.90 -5.87
C ARG A 294 1.59 14.75 -6.55
N GLU A 295 0.51 15.08 -5.84
CA GLU A 295 -0.85 15.03 -6.39
C GLU A 295 -1.05 15.99 -7.57
N ALA A 296 -0.42 17.16 -7.52
CA ALA A 296 -0.40 18.11 -8.61
C ALA A 296 0.61 17.75 -9.74
N GLY A 297 1.31 16.62 -9.59
CA GLY A 297 2.16 16.05 -10.63
C GLY A 297 3.63 16.45 -10.57
N ALA A 298 4.14 16.88 -9.41
CA ALA A 298 5.58 16.96 -9.18
C ALA A 298 6.17 15.54 -9.07
N ALA A 299 7.27 15.28 -9.77
CA ALA A 299 8.00 14.02 -9.71
C ALA A 299 8.72 13.89 -8.36
N ASN A 300 9.44 14.95 -7.98
CA ASN A 300 10.14 15.09 -6.72
C ASN A 300 9.78 16.41 -6.04
N ALA A 301 9.79 16.41 -4.72
CA ALA A 301 9.56 17.60 -3.92
C ALA A 301 10.37 17.51 -2.62
N GLU A 302 11.01 18.62 -2.25
CA GLU A 302 11.76 18.77 -1.02
C GLU A 302 11.29 20.04 -0.31
N VAL A 303 11.11 19.95 1.01
CA VAL A 303 10.69 21.07 1.85
C VAL A 303 11.87 21.52 2.70
N VAL A 304 12.13 22.81 2.65
CA VAL A 304 13.18 23.48 3.40
C VAL A 304 12.52 24.42 4.40
N ASP A 305 12.74 24.17 5.69
CA ASP A 305 12.14 24.91 6.81
C ASP A 305 13.22 25.39 7.82
N PRO A 306 12.86 26.22 8.82
CA PRO A 306 13.82 26.76 9.79
C PRO A 306 14.44 25.70 10.73
N MET A 307 13.89 24.48 10.76
CA MET A 307 14.33 23.35 11.58
C MET A 307 15.17 22.34 10.80
N THR A 308 15.39 22.57 9.50
CA THR A 308 16.33 21.80 8.67
C THR A 308 17.69 21.71 9.39
N PRO A 309 18.31 20.51 9.51
CA PRO A 309 19.51 20.32 10.31
C PRO A 309 20.63 21.31 9.99
N ALA A 310 21.27 21.84 11.04
CA ALA A 310 22.30 22.87 10.97
C ALA A 310 23.55 22.50 10.13
N GLU A 311 23.66 21.23 9.73
CA GLU A 311 24.70 20.71 8.84
C GLU A 311 24.55 21.18 7.38
N THR A 312 23.38 21.73 7.00
CA THR A 312 23.10 22.34 5.68
C THR A 312 22.61 23.80 5.82
N PRO A 313 23.43 24.73 6.33
CA PRO A 313 23.00 26.11 6.64
C PRO A 313 22.53 26.93 5.42
N GLU A 314 22.88 26.49 4.22
CA GLU A 314 22.41 27.00 2.92
C GLU A 314 20.94 26.65 2.59
N LYS A 315 20.36 25.69 3.31
CA LYS A 315 18.94 25.29 3.28
C LYS A 315 18.19 25.81 4.52
N TRP A 316 18.44 27.05 4.94
CA TRP A 316 17.71 27.70 6.03
C TRP A 316 16.68 28.71 5.52
N THR A 317 15.59 28.89 6.26
CA THR A 317 14.51 29.84 5.94
C THR A 317 14.13 30.66 7.16
N ASP A 318 13.65 31.88 6.93
CA ASP A 318 13.15 32.73 8.01
C ASP A 318 11.87 32.12 8.63
N PRO A 319 11.67 32.25 9.95
CA PRO A 319 10.44 31.81 10.60
C PRO A 319 9.18 32.35 9.89
N GLY A 320 8.23 31.46 9.64
CA GLY A 320 6.99 31.79 8.90
C GLY A 320 7.11 31.68 7.38
N THR A 321 8.31 31.40 6.85
CA THR A 321 8.50 31.06 5.43
C THR A 321 9.03 29.65 5.29
N VAL A 322 8.47 28.90 4.36
CA VAL A 322 8.94 27.57 3.95
C VAL A 322 9.25 27.63 2.47
N VAL A 323 10.41 27.10 2.07
CA VAL A 323 10.79 27.01 0.66
C VAL A 323 10.57 25.58 0.22
N MET A 324 9.79 25.39 -0.83
CA MET A 324 9.59 24.07 -1.41
C MET A 324 10.25 24.03 -2.78
N VAL A 325 11.23 23.13 -2.93
CA VAL A 325 11.88 22.86 -4.20
C VAL A 325 11.15 21.70 -4.87
N VAL A 326 10.65 21.89 -6.09
CA VAL A 326 9.90 20.86 -6.82
C VAL A 326 10.49 20.58 -8.19
N GLU A 327 10.42 19.31 -8.57
CA GLU A 327 10.63 18.85 -9.94
C GLU A 327 9.29 18.65 -10.63
N VAL A 328 8.96 19.55 -11.54
CA VAL A 328 7.68 19.62 -12.23
C VAL A 328 7.81 20.28 -13.60
N ASP A 329 7.03 19.79 -14.56
CA ASP A 329 6.82 20.45 -15.85
C ASP A 329 6.33 21.91 -15.65
N PRO A 330 6.91 22.91 -16.35
CA PRO A 330 6.51 24.30 -16.23
C PRO A 330 5.00 24.57 -16.39
N LEU A 331 4.29 23.77 -17.21
CA LEU A 331 2.84 23.89 -17.41
C LEU A 331 2.04 23.46 -16.18
N ARG A 332 2.60 22.59 -15.33
CA ARG A 332 1.95 22.10 -14.10
C ARG A 332 2.35 22.88 -12.85
N PHE A 333 3.37 23.74 -12.94
CA PHE A 333 3.89 24.53 -11.83
C PHE A 333 2.81 25.35 -11.11
N ASP A 334 1.92 26.02 -11.84
CA ASP A 334 0.82 26.80 -11.25
C ASP A 334 -0.20 25.90 -10.53
N GLY A 335 -0.42 24.67 -11.00
CA GLY A 335 -1.26 23.67 -10.34
C GLY A 335 -0.65 23.20 -9.02
N VAL A 336 0.65 22.90 -9.01
CA VAL A 336 1.40 22.56 -7.78
C VAL A 336 1.32 23.69 -6.78
N ARG A 337 1.59 24.93 -7.21
CA ARG A 337 1.53 26.11 -6.35
C ARG A 337 0.15 26.31 -5.74
N ALA A 338 -0.92 26.13 -6.51
CA ALA A 338 -2.28 26.27 -6.02
C ALA A 338 -2.61 25.23 -4.94
N LEU A 339 -2.25 23.96 -5.19
CA LEU A 339 -2.56 22.87 -4.25
C LEU A 339 -1.73 22.94 -2.97
N VAL A 340 -0.44 23.29 -3.08
CA VAL A 340 0.44 23.53 -1.93
C VAL A 340 -0.07 24.70 -1.08
N ASN A 341 -0.49 25.80 -1.71
CA ASN A 341 -1.08 26.93 -0.99
C ASN A 341 -2.44 26.61 -0.34
N ALA A 342 -3.21 25.67 -0.89
CA ALA A 342 -4.45 25.23 -0.26
C ALA A 342 -4.21 24.37 0.98
N ARG A 343 -3.04 23.70 1.09
CA ARG A 343 -2.71 22.80 2.22
C ARG A 343 -1.77 23.39 3.26
N ARG A 344 -1.19 24.56 3.01
CA ARG A 344 -0.29 25.23 3.96
C ARG A 344 -1.00 25.72 5.22
N ALA A 345 -0.24 25.87 6.29
CA ALA A 345 -0.71 26.51 7.51
C ALA A 345 -1.04 27.99 7.27
N ALA A 346 -2.12 28.46 7.89
CA ALA A 346 -2.40 29.90 7.96
C ALA A 346 -1.21 30.61 8.64
N GLY A 347 -0.74 31.70 8.03
CA GLY A 347 0.42 32.45 8.51
C GLY A 347 1.80 31.91 8.06
N VAL A 348 1.87 30.74 7.41
CA VAL A 348 3.11 30.23 6.80
C VAL A 348 3.09 30.55 5.31
N ALA A 349 4.08 31.29 4.80
CA ALA A 349 4.27 31.53 3.38
C ALA A 349 5.06 30.37 2.77
N VAL A 350 4.53 29.70 1.76
CA VAL A 350 5.26 28.66 1.02
C VAL A 350 5.76 29.24 -0.29
N ARG A 351 7.08 29.41 -0.42
CA ARG A 351 7.72 29.84 -1.66
C ARG A 351 8.07 28.59 -2.47
N LEU A 352 7.31 28.36 -3.53
CA LEU A 352 7.54 27.26 -4.46
C LEU A 352 8.62 27.67 -5.47
N VAL A 353 9.63 26.82 -5.63
CA VAL A 353 10.79 27.09 -6.47
C VAL A 353 11.04 25.85 -7.33
N ALA A 354 11.10 26.02 -8.65
CA ALA A 354 11.54 24.98 -9.57
C ALA A 354 12.88 25.45 -10.17
N ARG A 355 13.97 24.89 -9.66
CA ARG A 355 15.34 25.24 -10.02
C ARG A 355 16.00 24.01 -10.59
N TYR A 356 16.38 24.05 -11.87
CA TYR A 356 17.01 22.93 -12.54
C TYR A 356 18.40 23.30 -13.01
N VAL A 357 19.33 22.37 -12.84
CA VAL A 357 20.60 22.37 -13.58
C VAL A 357 20.49 21.25 -14.60
N PHE A 358 20.35 21.62 -15.85
CA PHE A 358 20.35 20.68 -16.95
C PHE A 358 21.78 20.32 -17.32
N ILE A 359 22.02 19.02 -17.46
CA ILE A 359 23.29 18.43 -17.81
C ILE A 359 23.08 17.69 -19.12
N HIS A 360 23.73 18.15 -20.18
CA HIS A 360 23.61 17.61 -21.54
C HIS A 360 24.97 17.07 -22.00
N PRO A 361 25.30 15.82 -21.62
CA PRO A 361 26.55 15.19 -22.01
C PRO A 361 26.48 14.67 -23.45
N ARG A 362 27.55 14.91 -24.21
CA ARG A 362 27.80 14.21 -25.48
C ARG A 362 28.84 13.13 -25.24
N LEU A 363 28.55 11.93 -25.71
CA LEU A 363 29.31 10.74 -25.36
C LEU A 363 29.91 10.07 -26.60
N ARG A 364 31.14 9.59 -26.46
CA ARG A 364 31.77 8.63 -27.37
C ARG A 364 31.85 7.29 -26.69
N VAL A 365 31.29 6.26 -27.32
CA VAL A 365 31.09 4.96 -26.67
C VAL A 365 31.63 3.86 -27.56
N ALA A 366 32.62 3.12 -27.07
CA ALA A 366 33.11 1.94 -27.76
C ALA A 366 32.23 0.74 -27.44
N LEU A 367 31.74 0.04 -28.46
CA LEU A 367 30.94 -1.18 -28.27
C LEU A 367 31.84 -2.41 -28.05
N ARG A 368 31.35 -3.43 -27.35
CA ARG A 368 32.08 -4.71 -27.20
C ARG A 368 32.02 -5.60 -28.44
N ARG A 369 31.01 -5.37 -29.28
CA ARG A 369 30.71 -6.19 -30.47
C ARG A 369 30.01 -5.37 -31.52
N ASN A 370 30.06 -5.86 -32.76
CA ASN A 370 29.29 -5.27 -33.85
C ASN A 370 27.80 -5.59 -33.69
N LEU A 371 26.99 -4.53 -33.64
CA LEU A 371 25.53 -4.61 -33.54
C LEU A 371 24.88 -4.13 -34.83
N THR A 372 23.67 -4.67 -35.12
CA THR A 372 22.78 -4.17 -36.17
C THR A 372 22.33 -2.74 -35.87
N GLN A 373 21.77 -2.03 -36.85
CA GLN A 373 21.25 -0.68 -36.63
C GLN A 373 20.20 -0.62 -35.50
N ALA A 374 19.25 -1.56 -35.49
CA ALA A 374 18.26 -1.67 -34.42
C ALA A 374 18.90 -1.94 -33.04
N GLY A 375 19.96 -2.76 -32.99
CA GLY A 375 20.70 -3.00 -31.75
C GLY A 375 21.47 -1.76 -31.27
N ARG A 376 22.06 -0.99 -32.21
CA ARG A 376 22.72 0.28 -31.91
C ARG A 376 21.73 1.31 -31.35
N ASP A 377 20.52 1.36 -31.89
CA ASP A 377 19.46 2.27 -31.38
C ASP A 377 18.98 1.85 -29.99
N GLN A 378 18.84 0.54 -29.72
CA GLN A 378 18.48 0.06 -28.39
C GLN A 378 19.54 0.41 -27.35
N VAL A 379 20.83 0.23 -27.66
CA VAL A 379 21.92 0.59 -26.74
C VAL A 379 21.89 2.09 -26.38
N ARG A 380 21.56 2.97 -27.33
CA ARG A 380 21.40 4.41 -27.04
C ARG A 380 20.24 4.66 -26.06
N LEU A 381 19.11 3.99 -26.25
CA LEU A 381 17.95 4.12 -25.34
C LEU A 381 18.27 3.58 -23.95
N ASP A 382 18.94 2.44 -23.86
CA ASP A 382 19.35 1.84 -22.59
C ASP A 382 20.32 2.76 -21.83
N MET A 383 21.24 3.40 -22.55
CA MET A 383 22.15 4.41 -21.99
C MET A 383 21.39 5.63 -21.45
N ILE A 384 20.46 6.19 -22.22
CA ILE A 384 19.63 7.32 -21.79
C ILE A 384 18.83 6.95 -20.52
N ALA A 385 18.22 5.76 -20.51
CA ALA A 385 17.48 5.27 -19.36
C ALA A 385 18.36 5.09 -18.12
N ALA A 386 19.57 4.53 -18.28
CA ALA A 386 20.52 4.33 -17.18
C ALA A 386 21.00 5.66 -16.58
N MET A 387 21.33 6.64 -17.43
CA MET A 387 21.69 8.00 -17.01
C MET A 387 20.54 8.71 -16.29
N THR A 388 19.34 8.65 -16.85
CA THR A 388 18.13 9.27 -16.27
C THR A 388 17.80 8.66 -14.90
N GLY A 389 17.86 7.33 -14.79
CA GLY A 389 17.62 6.63 -13.53
C GLY A 389 18.66 6.97 -12.45
N PHE A 390 19.93 7.14 -12.83
CA PHE A 390 20.97 7.56 -11.90
C PHE A 390 20.72 8.97 -11.36
N VAL A 391 20.48 9.94 -12.24
CA VAL A 391 20.27 11.35 -11.84
C VAL A 391 18.96 11.53 -11.06
N ALA A 392 17.91 10.78 -11.38
CA ALA A 392 16.66 10.79 -10.62
C ALA A 392 16.80 10.33 -9.16
N GLY A 393 17.87 9.59 -8.83
CA GLY A 393 18.19 9.19 -7.46
C GLY A 393 18.90 10.27 -6.63
N LEU A 394 19.33 11.38 -7.24
CA LEU A 394 20.04 12.46 -6.58
C LEU A 394 19.05 13.53 -6.07
N GLY A 395 19.22 13.96 -4.82
CA GLY A 395 18.46 15.06 -4.23
C GLY A 395 18.98 16.44 -4.64
N SER A 396 18.24 17.51 -4.27
CA SER A 396 18.70 18.87 -4.55
C SER A 396 20.03 19.18 -3.86
N GLY A 397 20.96 19.82 -4.59
CA GLY A 397 22.29 20.16 -4.07
C GLY A 397 23.33 19.05 -4.09
N MET A 398 22.96 17.81 -4.45
CA MET A 398 23.93 16.73 -4.58
C MET A 398 24.78 16.95 -5.84
N PRO A 399 26.12 16.86 -5.76
CA PRO A 399 26.96 16.92 -6.96
C PRO A 399 26.64 15.73 -7.88
N VAL A 400 26.72 15.94 -9.18
CA VAL A 400 26.54 14.87 -10.18
C VAL A 400 27.92 14.36 -10.60
N PRO A 401 28.37 13.19 -10.10
CA PRO A 401 29.66 12.63 -10.49
C PRO A 401 29.63 12.20 -11.96
N LEU A 402 30.54 12.77 -12.75
CA LEU A 402 30.75 12.39 -14.15
C LEU A 402 31.70 11.20 -14.23
N THR A 403 32.77 11.27 -13.42
CA THR A 403 33.79 10.26 -13.22
C THR A 403 34.07 10.12 -11.73
N ARG A 404 34.70 9.02 -11.29
CA ARG A 404 34.95 8.78 -9.86
C ARG A 404 35.80 9.88 -9.19
N PRO A 405 35.31 10.41 -8.04
CA PRO A 405 36.05 10.21 -6.79
C PRO A 405 35.15 9.64 -5.69
N ALA A 406 35.74 8.84 -4.79
CA ALA A 406 35.03 8.07 -3.75
C ALA A 406 34.14 8.95 -2.83
N PRO A 407 32.99 8.43 -2.35
CA PRO A 407 32.64 7.00 -2.27
C PRO A 407 31.70 6.46 -3.37
N GLU A 408 31.30 7.24 -4.37
CA GLU A 408 30.13 6.92 -5.20
C GLU A 408 30.42 6.59 -6.69
N ARG A 409 29.41 6.00 -7.35
CA ARG A 409 29.36 5.68 -8.80
C ARG A 409 29.05 6.96 -9.60
N GLY A 410 29.70 7.16 -10.73
CA GLY A 410 29.45 8.25 -11.68
C GLY A 410 28.72 7.83 -12.96
N ILE A 411 28.27 8.82 -13.73
CA ILE A 411 27.50 8.63 -14.96
C ILE A 411 28.19 7.69 -15.96
N LEU A 412 29.51 7.84 -16.18
CA LEU A 412 30.24 6.99 -17.13
C LEU A 412 30.36 5.53 -16.67
N GLU A 413 30.36 5.27 -15.36
CA GLU A 413 30.41 3.91 -14.82
C GLU A 413 29.06 3.20 -14.97
N VAL A 414 27.96 3.91 -14.72
CA VAL A 414 26.61 3.40 -14.95
C VAL A 414 26.42 2.97 -16.41
N ILE A 415 26.99 3.73 -17.35
CA ILE A 415 26.99 3.38 -18.78
C ILE A 415 27.91 2.17 -19.06
N ALA A 416 29.09 2.11 -18.46
CA ALA A 416 30.06 1.03 -18.68
C ALA A 416 29.60 -0.33 -18.13
N GLU A 417 28.65 -0.35 -17.17
CA GLU A 417 28.00 -1.56 -16.67
C GLU A 417 27.05 -2.20 -17.71
N LEU A 418 26.63 -1.47 -18.74
CA LEU A 418 25.77 -2.03 -19.79
C LEU A 418 26.48 -3.14 -20.59
N PRO A 419 25.78 -4.23 -20.94
CA PRO A 419 26.39 -5.45 -21.47
C PRO A 419 27.13 -5.24 -22.80
N ASP A 420 26.66 -4.29 -23.61
CA ASP A 420 27.17 -4.02 -24.96
C ASP A 420 28.23 -2.90 -25.01
N VAL A 421 28.47 -2.22 -23.89
CA VAL A 421 29.40 -1.08 -23.79
C VAL A 421 30.77 -1.53 -23.28
N ARG A 422 31.83 -1.23 -24.02
CA ARG A 422 33.22 -1.51 -23.66
C ARG A 422 33.83 -0.39 -22.83
N SER A 423 33.65 0.85 -23.30
CA SER A 423 34.05 2.07 -22.60
C SER A 423 33.17 3.22 -23.06
N ALA A 424 33.03 4.23 -22.21
CA ALA A 424 32.34 5.48 -22.50
C ALA A 424 33.23 6.65 -22.09
N GLU A 425 33.34 7.63 -22.98
CA GLU A 425 34.14 8.84 -22.81
C GLU A 425 33.24 10.05 -23.04
N LEU A 426 33.44 11.09 -22.25
CA LEU A 426 32.73 12.37 -22.38
C LEU A 426 33.40 13.19 -23.48
N ALA A 427 32.69 13.45 -24.57
CA ALA A 427 33.17 14.25 -25.69
C ALA A 427 32.95 15.75 -25.46
N ASP A 428 31.80 16.11 -24.89
CA ASP A 428 31.40 17.49 -24.61
C ASP A 428 30.38 17.47 -23.47
N LEU A 429 30.26 18.58 -22.73
CA LEU A 429 29.33 18.72 -21.63
C LEU A 429 28.75 20.13 -21.59
N LEU A 430 27.47 20.23 -21.89
CA LEU A 430 26.72 21.47 -21.76
C LEU A 430 25.97 21.45 -20.42
N VAL A 431 26.21 22.47 -19.60
CA VAL A 431 25.49 22.66 -18.33
C VAL A 431 24.85 24.05 -18.34
N TRP A 432 23.54 24.09 -18.09
CA TRP A 432 22.84 25.36 -17.90
C TRP A 432 21.87 25.27 -16.75
N ARG A 433 21.62 26.41 -16.12
CA ARG A 433 20.62 26.53 -15.07
C ARG A 433 19.36 27.17 -15.61
N THR A 434 18.23 26.75 -15.06
CA THR A 434 16.97 27.49 -15.17
C THR A 434 16.40 27.70 -13.78
N VAL A 435 15.79 28.86 -13.60
CA VAL A 435 15.09 29.23 -12.38
C VAL A 435 13.67 29.59 -12.79
N VAL A 436 12.73 28.72 -12.43
CA VAL A 436 11.32 29.01 -12.47
C VAL A 436 10.92 29.42 -11.06
N GLU A 437 10.97 30.72 -10.83
CA GLU A 437 10.53 31.37 -9.61
C GLU A 437 9.56 32.47 -10.00
N ARG A 438 8.32 32.40 -9.50
CA ARG A 438 7.37 33.50 -9.60
C ARG A 438 7.19 34.07 -8.21
N ASP A 439 7.86 35.18 -7.95
CA ASP A 439 7.49 36.05 -6.83
C ASP A 439 6.09 36.64 -7.10
N ASP A 440 5.35 36.96 -6.04
CA ASP A 440 4.03 37.60 -6.08
C ASP A 440 4.01 39.01 -6.74
N GLN A 441 5.13 39.45 -7.34
CA GLN A 441 5.23 40.70 -8.08
C GLN A 441 5.09 40.46 -9.59
N ILE A 442 3.97 40.96 -10.12
CA ILE A 442 3.56 40.90 -11.53
C ILE A 442 4.70 41.34 -12.47
N GLY A 443 5.12 40.45 -13.37
CA GLY A 443 5.67 40.86 -14.67
C GLY A 443 7.14 40.62 -14.97
N GLN A 444 7.86 39.71 -14.30
CA GLN A 444 9.20 39.32 -14.76
C GLN A 444 9.18 38.15 -15.75
N ARG A 445 9.77 38.43 -16.91
CA ARG A 445 10.08 37.48 -17.99
C ARG A 445 11.04 36.42 -17.44
N LEU A 446 10.79 35.15 -17.76
CA LEU A 446 11.70 34.03 -17.42
C LEU A 446 13.14 34.42 -17.80
N PRO A 447 14.12 34.32 -16.89
CA PRO A 447 15.51 34.57 -17.24
C PRO A 447 15.95 33.54 -18.30
N ALA A 448 16.71 34.00 -19.29
CA ALA A 448 17.31 33.12 -20.28
C ALA A 448 18.25 32.12 -19.58
N PRO A 449 18.41 30.88 -20.10
CA PRO A 449 19.35 29.93 -19.53
C PRO A 449 20.75 30.56 -19.50
N GLU A 450 21.32 30.66 -18.30
CA GLU A 450 22.72 31.04 -18.14
C GLU A 450 23.59 29.78 -18.28
N LEU A 451 24.49 29.80 -19.26
CA LEU A 451 25.51 28.78 -19.45
C LEU A 451 26.52 28.92 -18.31
N ILE A 452 26.55 27.97 -17.35
CA ILE A 452 27.57 27.96 -16.30
C ILE A 452 28.64 26.97 -16.71
N VAL A 453 29.77 27.58 -17.00
CA VAL A 453 31.08 27.02 -17.19
C VAL A 453 31.71 26.66 -15.83
N GLY A 454 32.61 25.67 -15.78
CA GLY A 454 33.21 25.05 -14.59
C GLY A 454 33.72 25.99 -13.47
N ALA A 455 34.08 25.37 -12.34
CA ALA A 455 34.27 25.99 -11.01
C ALA A 455 35.36 27.08 -10.87
N ASP A 456 35.97 27.53 -11.96
CA ASP A 456 36.94 28.63 -12.05
C ASP A 456 36.49 29.78 -12.98
N GLY A 457 35.31 29.68 -13.61
CA GLY A 457 34.78 30.73 -14.48
C GLY A 457 35.42 30.80 -15.87
N THR A 458 36.19 29.78 -16.30
CA THR A 458 36.77 29.73 -17.66
C THR A 458 36.08 28.72 -18.57
N PRO A 459 35.60 29.12 -19.78
CA PRO A 459 34.86 28.25 -20.70
C PRO A 459 35.57 26.92 -20.85
N VAL A 460 34.87 25.80 -20.61
CA VAL A 460 35.40 24.49 -20.99
C VAL A 460 35.54 24.54 -22.50
N SER A 461 36.78 24.73 -22.97
CA SER A 461 37.09 24.76 -24.39
C SER A 461 36.74 23.40 -24.99
N PRO A 462 36.18 23.33 -26.21
CA PRO A 462 35.85 22.07 -26.90
C PRO A 462 37.04 21.09 -27.06
N ASP A 463 38.26 21.55 -26.77
CA ASP A 463 39.50 20.81 -26.99
C ASP A 463 39.99 20.01 -25.77
N HIS A 464 39.44 20.19 -24.55
CA HIS A 464 39.90 19.47 -23.34
C HIS A 464 38.78 19.18 -22.30
N PRO A 465 37.97 18.11 -22.47
CA PRO A 465 36.96 17.68 -21.50
C PRO A 465 37.51 16.90 -20.27
N GLU A 466 38.83 16.67 -20.18
CA GLU A 466 39.44 15.73 -19.23
C GLU A 466 39.49 16.18 -17.74
N LEU A 467 38.94 17.34 -17.36
CA LEU A 467 39.18 17.93 -16.03
C LEU A 467 37.98 18.03 -15.09
N ALA A 468 36.75 17.73 -15.52
CA ALA A 468 35.59 17.77 -14.63
C ALA A 468 35.24 16.37 -14.09
N THR A 469 35.59 16.10 -12.82
CA THR A 469 35.22 14.84 -12.15
C THR A 469 33.75 14.81 -11.74
N GLN A 470 33.15 15.96 -11.47
CA GLN A 470 31.76 16.10 -11.06
C GLN A 470 31.19 17.47 -11.47
N VAL A 471 29.88 17.54 -11.69
CA VAL A 471 29.14 18.80 -11.82
C VAL A 471 28.66 19.20 -10.42
N MET A 472 29.15 20.33 -9.92
CA MET A 472 28.68 20.87 -8.64
C MET A 472 27.30 21.49 -8.82
N ILE A 473 26.36 21.09 -7.95
CA ILE A 473 24.99 21.60 -7.95
C ILE A 473 24.82 22.48 -6.71
N ASP A 474 24.31 23.69 -6.89
CA ASP A 474 23.92 24.55 -5.76
C ASP A 474 22.82 23.85 -4.95
N ALA A 475 22.90 23.97 -3.62
CA ALA A 475 22.00 23.35 -2.65
C ALA A 475 20.50 23.46 -2.99
N ARG A 476 20.09 24.48 -3.76
CA ARG A 476 18.70 24.77 -4.12
C ARG A 476 18.32 24.39 -5.55
N PHE A 477 19.17 23.66 -6.27
CA PHE A 477 18.90 23.21 -7.64
C PHE A 477 18.80 21.69 -7.71
N TRP A 478 17.89 21.21 -8.57
CA TRP A 478 17.75 19.80 -8.90
C TRP A 478 18.56 19.48 -10.17
N PRO A 479 19.39 18.43 -10.18
CA PRO A 479 20.06 18.00 -11.39
C PRO A 479 19.06 17.30 -12.32
N VAL A 480 19.07 17.68 -13.60
CA VAL A 480 18.28 17.04 -14.65
C VAL A 480 19.23 16.67 -15.78
N ILE A 481 19.13 15.45 -16.29
CA ILE A 481 19.92 15.01 -17.44
C ILE A 481 19.06 15.05 -18.70
N GLU A 482 19.57 15.73 -19.72
CA GLU A 482 18.94 15.82 -21.04
C GLU A 482 19.90 15.20 -22.05
N VAL A 483 19.50 14.08 -22.64
CA VAL A 483 20.33 13.36 -23.64
C VAL A 483 19.42 12.82 -24.72
N GLU A 484 19.73 13.14 -25.96
CA GLU A 484 19.09 12.54 -27.12
C GLU A 484 19.96 11.42 -27.72
N PRO A 485 19.40 10.48 -28.48
CA PRO A 485 20.19 9.47 -29.18
C PRO A 485 21.28 10.05 -30.10
N ALA A 486 21.08 11.28 -30.60
CA ALA A 486 22.05 11.98 -31.45
C ALA A 486 23.32 12.42 -30.69
N ASP A 487 23.24 12.59 -29.37
CA ASP A 487 24.37 12.98 -28.52
C ASP A 487 25.30 11.80 -28.18
N ILE A 488 24.91 10.58 -28.56
CA ILE A 488 25.67 9.34 -28.31
C ILE A 488 26.29 8.83 -29.62
N GLN A 489 27.60 9.06 -29.75
CA GLN A 489 28.40 8.54 -30.83
C GLN A 489 28.92 7.14 -30.49
N LEU A 490 28.36 6.12 -31.14
CA LEU A 490 28.83 4.75 -31.03
C LEU A 490 30.02 4.50 -31.97
N LEU A 491 31.15 4.10 -31.41
CA LEU A 491 32.35 3.67 -32.12
C LEU A 491 32.30 2.16 -32.34
N GLU A 492 32.78 1.73 -33.50
CA GLU A 492 32.92 0.32 -33.82
C GLU A 492 33.99 -0.33 -32.91
N PRO A 493 33.84 -1.63 -32.57
CA PRO A 493 34.62 -2.34 -31.54
C PRO A 493 36.14 -2.42 -31.76
#